data_AF-A0A660NYS0-F1
#
_entry.id   AF-A0A660NYS0-F1
#
_cell.length_a   1.000
_cell.length_b   1.000
_cell.length_c   1.000
_cell.angle_alpha   90.00
_cell.angle_beta   90.00
_cell.angle_gamma   90.00
#
_symmetry.space_group_name_H-M   'P 1'
#
loop_
_entity.id
_entity.type
_entity.pdbx_description
1 polymer ?
#
loop_
_entity_poly.entity_id
_entity_poly.type
_entity_poly.pdbx_seq_one_letter_code
_entity_poly.pdbx_strand_id
1 'polypeptide(L)'
;MPLPESIANAPDLQIGLELYLEAFMDLTTTRQLGMAAGPIPWNYIREWGVYNELNAEQMDSLFYHIRHMDEAYLEHMAKDAKRNK
;
A
#
# COMPACT_ATOMS: atom_id res chain seq x y z
N MET A 1 -26.54 -4.82 16.30
CA MET A 1 -26.54 -4.53 14.84
C MET A 1 -25.64 -5.57 14.19
N PRO A 2 -26.05 -6.23 13.10
CA PRO A 2 -25.18 -7.17 12.40
C PRO A 2 -24.00 -6.41 11.74
N LEU A 3 -22.87 -7.10 11.61
CA LEU A 3 -21.69 -6.56 10.93
C LEU A 3 -22.01 -6.38 9.42
N PRO A 4 -21.69 -5.23 8.79
CA PRO A 4 -21.94 -5.03 7.36
C PRO A 4 -21.23 -6.07 6.50
N GLU A 5 -21.89 -6.57 5.45
CA GLU A 5 -21.33 -7.59 4.54
C GLU A 5 -19.97 -7.18 3.94
N SER A 6 -19.76 -5.88 3.72
CA SER A 6 -18.52 -5.32 3.17
C SER A 6 -17.28 -5.57 4.04
N ILE A 7 -17.46 -5.85 5.33
CA ILE A 7 -16.37 -6.16 6.27
C ILE A 7 -16.57 -7.52 6.97
N ALA A 8 -17.65 -8.24 6.65
CA ALA A 8 -17.97 -9.51 7.29
C ALA A 8 -16.96 -10.63 6.97
N ASN A 9 -16.30 -10.55 5.81
CA ASN A 9 -15.25 -11.48 5.37
C ASN A 9 -13.90 -10.77 5.26
N ALA A 10 -13.70 -9.67 5.98
CA ALA A 10 -12.40 -9.00 5.97
C ALA A 10 -11.35 -9.95 6.56
N PRO A 11 -10.20 -10.16 5.89
CA PRO A 11 -9.15 -10.99 6.44
C PRO A 11 -8.54 -10.34 7.68
N ASP A 12 -8.22 -11.15 8.68
CA ASP A 12 -7.42 -10.70 9.82
C ASP A 12 -5.96 -10.53 9.39
N LEU A 13 -5.36 -9.42 9.80
CA LEU A 13 -3.96 -9.16 9.51
C LEU A 13 -3.08 -10.00 10.43
N GLN A 14 -2.10 -10.71 9.85
CA GLN A 14 -1.14 -11.48 10.65
C GLN A 14 -0.20 -10.53 11.39
N ILE A 15 0.20 -10.92 12.60
CA ILE A 15 1.13 -10.17 13.44
C ILE A 15 2.42 -9.86 12.66
N GLY A 16 2.80 -8.59 12.66
CA GLY A 16 3.97 -8.06 11.95
C GLY A 16 3.65 -7.46 10.59
N LEU A 17 2.50 -7.77 9.98
CA LEU A 17 2.09 -7.18 8.70
C LEU A 17 1.52 -5.76 8.86
N GLU A 18 1.19 -5.35 10.09
CA GLU A 18 0.80 -3.97 10.41
C GLU A 18 1.84 -2.95 9.94
N LEU A 19 3.13 -3.34 10.01
CA LEU A 19 4.25 -2.53 9.54
C LEU A 19 4.09 -2.12 8.06
N TYR A 20 3.73 -3.07 7.20
CA TYR A 20 3.60 -2.81 5.76
C TYR A 20 2.34 -2.01 5.45
N LEU A 21 1.28 -2.20 6.25
CA LEU A 21 0.07 -1.39 6.15
C LEU A 21 0.35 0.07 6.52
N GLU A 22 1.04 0.30 7.65
CA GLU A 22 1.45 1.64 8.09
C GLU A 22 2.36 2.31 7.05
N ALA A 23 3.40 1.60 6.58
CA ALA A 23 4.28 2.08 5.53
C ALA A 23 3.51 2.45 4.25
N PHE A 24 2.54 1.63 3.84
CA PHE A 24 1.72 1.94 2.67
C PHE A 24 0.89 3.22 2.87
N MET A 25 0.29 3.40 4.05
CA MET A 25 -0.50 4.57 4.38
C MET A 25 0.36 5.85 4.40
N ASP A 26 1.58 5.79 4.89
CA ASP A 26 2.53 6.91 4.83
C ASP A 26 2.94 7.20 3.39
N LEU A 27 3.38 6.17 2.67
CA LEU A 27 3.98 6.29 1.34
C LEU A 27 2.96 6.70 0.27
N THR A 28 1.67 6.42 0.46
CA THR A 28 0.63 6.83 -0.49
C THR A 28 0.58 8.35 -0.69
N THR A 29 1.03 9.13 0.30
CA THR A 29 1.10 10.60 0.23
C THR A 29 2.19 11.11 -0.71
N THR A 30 3.16 10.26 -1.07
CA THR A 30 4.32 10.62 -1.90
C THR A 30 4.07 10.45 -3.40
N ARG A 31 2.90 9.92 -3.77
CA ARG A 31 2.54 9.63 -5.16
C ARG A 31 2.52 10.91 -5.99
N GLN A 32 3.00 10.79 -7.22
CA GLN A 32 2.82 11.86 -8.19
C GLN A 32 1.35 11.96 -8.60
N LEU A 33 0.82 13.19 -8.56
CA LEU A 33 -0.51 13.51 -9.04
C LEU A 33 -0.43 13.94 -10.51
N GLY A 34 -1.13 13.24 -11.39
CA GLY A 34 -1.25 13.54 -12.81
C GLY A 34 -2.66 13.24 -13.33
N MET A 35 -2.78 12.81 -14.59
CA MET A 35 -4.06 12.36 -15.15
C MET A 35 -4.63 11.12 -14.44
N ALA A 36 -3.75 10.34 -13.79
CA ALA A 36 -4.08 9.21 -12.92
C ALA A 36 -3.03 9.13 -11.79
N ALA A 37 -3.35 8.39 -10.73
CA ALA A 37 -2.38 8.09 -9.68
C ALA A 37 -1.23 7.25 -10.26
N GLY A 38 0.01 7.68 -10.02
CA GLY A 38 1.21 6.91 -10.35
C GLY A 38 1.64 5.97 -9.22
N PRO A 39 2.59 5.05 -9.49
CA PRO A 39 3.16 4.18 -8.48
C PRO A 39 3.90 4.99 -7.41
N ILE A 40 4.04 4.40 -6.23
CA ILE A 40 4.88 4.94 -5.15
C ILE A 40 6.34 4.96 -5.65
N PRO A 41 7.03 6.12 -5.60
CA PRO A 41 8.40 6.20 -6.09
C PRO A 41 9.35 5.34 -5.25
N TRP A 42 10.30 4.67 -5.94
CA TRP A 42 11.22 3.72 -5.31
C TRP A 42 12.04 4.33 -4.17
N ASN A 43 12.51 5.56 -4.33
CA ASN A 43 13.37 6.22 -3.35
C ASN A 43 12.62 6.46 -2.04
N TYR A 44 11.32 6.79 -2.06
CA TYR A 44 10.55 6.99 -0.84
C TYR A 44 10.35 5.68 -0.07
N ILE A 45 10.14 4.54 -0.74
CA ILE A 45 10.10 3.22 -0.09
C ILE A 45 11.43 2.94 0.62
N ARG A 46 12.54 3.18 -0.08
CA ARG A 46 13.88 3.03 0.51
C ARG A 46 14.10 3.97 1.70
N GLU A 47 13.76 5.24 1.56
CA GLU A 47 13.93 6.25 2.61
C GLU A 47 13.11 5.92 3.85
N TRP A 48 11.88 5.45 3.68
CA TRP A 48 11.03 4.98 4.78
C TRP A 48 11.66 3.79 5.50
N GLY A 49 12.17 2.80 4.75
CA GLY A 49 12.85 1.65 5.36
C GLY A 49 14.16 2.03 6.07
N VAL A 50 14.93 2.97 5.52
CA VAL A 50 16.16 3.48 6.15
C VAL A 50 15.85 4.25 7.43
N TYR A 51 14.82 5.09 7.41
CA TYR A 51 14.37 5.85 8.58
C TYR A 51 13.93 4.93 9.73
N ASN A 52 13.30 3.80 9.40
CA ASN A 52 12.88 2.78 10.38
C ASN A 52 13.97 1.75 10.70
N GLU A 53 15.22 2.01 10.32
CA GLU A 53 16.39 1.17 10.63
C GLU A 53 16.23 -0.30 10.18
N LEU A 54 15.50 -0.54 9.09
CA LEU A 54 15.31 -1.88 8.54
C LEU A 54 16.63 -2.44 8.02
N ASN A 55 16.90 -3.70 8.35
CA ASN A 55 18.01 -4.45 7.77
C ASN A 55 17.73 -4.83 6.30
N ALA A 56 18.70 -5.45 5.62
CA ALA A 56 18.59 -5.79 4.20
C ALA A 56 17.39 -6.72 3.90
N GLU A 57 17.18 -7.76 4.70
CA GLU A 57 16.08 -8.72 4.51
C GLU A 57 14.70 -8.06 4.76
N GLN A 58 14.62 -7.20 5.77
CA GLN A 58 13.42 -6.42 6.06
C GLN A 58 13.15 -5.40 4.96
N MET A 59 14.19 -4.80 4.38
CA MET A 59 14.07 -3.87 3.25
C MET A 59 13.52 -4.59 2.01
N ASP A 60 14.02 -5.78 1.69
CA ASP A 60 13.49 -6.59 0.59
C ASP A 60 12.01 -6.94 0.82
N SER A 61 11.67 -7.28 2.07
CA SER A 61 10.29 -7.55 2.46
C SER A 61 9.40 -6.30 2.34
N LEU A 62 9.89 -5.13 2.75
CA LEU A 62 9.18 -3.86 2.59
C LEU A 62 8.90 -3.58 1.11
N PHE A 63 9.92 -3.71 0.25
CA PHE A 63 9.74 -3.53 -1.18
C PHE A 63 8.72 -4.52 -1.76
N TYR A 64 8.79 -5.79 -1.38
CA TYR A 64 7.85 -6.81 -1.85
C TYR A 64 6.40 -6.45 -1.52
N HIS A 65 6.10 -6.16 -0.26
CA HIS A 65 4.73 -5.87 0.18
C HIS A 65 4.21 -4.55 -0.39
N ILE A 66 5.00 -3.46 -0.32
CA ILE A 66 4.56 -2.16 -0.80
C ILE A 66 4.29 -2.19 -2.31
N ARG A 67 5.08 -2.92 -3.10
CA ARG A 67 4.85 -3.02 -4.55
C ARG A 67 3.56 -3.74 -4.90
N HIS A 68 3.26 -4.85 -4.22
CA HIS A 68 2.00 -5.56 -4.47
C HIS A 68 0.77 -4.82 -3.96
N MET A 69 0.87 -4.15 -2.82
CA MET A 69 -0.22 -3.29 -2.32
C MET A 69 -0.47 -2.11 -3.26
N ASP A 70 0.61 -1.49 -3.77
CA ASP A 70 0.55 -0.38 -4.71
C ASP A 70 -0.11 -0.80 -6.03
N GLU A 71 0.28 -1.93 -6.60
CA GLU A 71 -0.32 -2.50 -7.80
C GLU A 71 -1.83 -2.71 -7.64
N ALA A 72 -2.25 -3.40 -6.56
CA ALA A 72 -3.66 -3.64 -6.28
C ALA A 72 -4.47 -2.33 -6.10
N TYR A 73 -3.89 -1.33 -5.44
CA TYR A 73 -4.51 -0.02 -5.27
C TYR A 73 -4.69 0.70 -6.60
N LEU A 74 -3.66 0.71 -7.45
CA LEU A 74 -3.73 1.34 -8.78
C LEU A 74 -4.75 0.66 -9.69
N GLU A 75 -4.83 -0.67 -9.66
CA GLU A 75 -5.87 -1.42 -10.38
C GLU A 75 -7.28 -1.06 -9.91
N HIS A 76 -7.49 -0.95 -8.60
CA HIS A 76 -8.76 -0.54 -8.02
C HIS A 76 -9.14 0.88 -8.48
N MET A 77 -8.22 1.84 -8.37
CA MET A 77 -8.44 3.22 -8.82
C MET A 77 -8.73 3.30 -10.32
N ALA A 78 -8.06 2.49 -11.15
CA ALA A 78 -8.31 2.43 -12.58
C ALA A 78 -9.70 1.86 -12.92
N LYS A 79 -10.19 0.88 -12.14
CA LYS A 79 -11.56 0.34 -12.28
C LYS A 79 -12.61 1.37 -11.86
N ASP A 80 -12.38 2.08 -10.76
CA ASP A 80 -13.30 3.12 -10.28
C ASP A 80 -13.38 4.32 -11.23
N ALA A 81 -12.25 4.74 -11.81
CA ALA A 81 -12.23 5.78 -12.84
C ALA A 81 -13.00 5.39 -14.12
N LYS A 82 -13.10 4.08 -14.44
CA LYS A 82 -13.94 3.57 -15.54
C LYS A 82 -15.41 3.49 -15.16
N ARG A 83 -15.74 3.18 -13.91
CA ARG A 83 -17.13 3.08 -13.43
C ARG A 83 -17.82 4.44 -13.33
N ASN A 84 -17.07 5.50 -13.03
CA ASN A 84 -17.58 6.86 -12.88
C ASN A 84 -17.50 7.70 -14.18
N LYS A 85 -17.18 7.08 -15.32
CA LYS A 85 -17.22 7.68 -16.67
C LYS A 85 -18.43 7.15 -17.41
#